data_AF-A0ABD5VWP1-F1
#
_entry.id   AF-A0ABD5VWP1-F1
#
_cell.length_a   1.000
_cell.length_b   1.000
_cell.length_c   1.000
_cell.angle_alpha   90.00
_cell.angle_beta   90.00
_cell.angle_gamma   90.00
#
_symmetry.space_group_name_H-M   'P 1'
#
loop_
_entity.id
_entity.type
_entity.pdbx_description
1 polymer ?
#
loop_
_entity_poly.entity_id
_entity_poly.type
_entity_poly.pdbx_seq_one_letter_code
_entity_poly.pdbx_strand_id
1 'polypeptide(L)'
;MADVSLRPADDRGQVIIVAGLAIAVILVALVLLLNTVIYADNLATRGVDVGGGDALAVNDTVVDGVGGLIDQENAQGYDSATYVRSNVSDGITRIDTLLSRQYAQRGVVADVATVALHDGTLIRQTDATRNLTNASGASAWTLAENVEDTRGVVFTVDRSDLQDGRTGAFQVLVDGTDQWRAYIYHKTATNDIAVAVDTPSTAATEVCSVTASTATVDLTRGTINGTHCPGLEFAEGVSAPYTVEFVDSHQAVGTYNVTVNSTTVDGTNFVSDDSGPTESTAVYSAVVDVRYETPRLTYADRVRIAPGNRHDRRPRGLQHRRLRVEPGNRHPAGQ
;
A
#
# COMPACT_ATOMS: atom_id res chain seq x y z
N MET A 1 -70.53 46.26 -66.56
CA MET A 1 -69.25 46.94 -66.89
C MET A 1 -68.49 47.14 -65.59
N ALA A 2 -67.16 47.06 -65.53
CA ALA A 2 -66.19 46.34 -66.36
C ALA A 2 -64.85 46.29 -65.59
N ASP A 3 -64.42 45.06 -65.30
CA ASP A 3 -63.05 44.50 -65.22
C ASP A 3 -61.76 45.31 -64.91
N VAL A 4 -60.84 44.65 -64.15
CA VAL A 4 -59.40 44.90 -63.83
C VAL A 4 -58.96 46.32 -63.38
N SER A 5 -57.99 46.55 -62.46
CA SER A 5 -56.85 45.76 -61.91
C SER A 5 -56.34 46.38 -60.57
N LEU A 6 -55.38 45.87 -59.78
CA LEU A 6 -54.53 44.65 -59.85
C LEU A 6 -54.17 44.09 -58.43
N ARG A 7 -52.88 44.09 -58.02
CA ARG A 7 -52.24 43.61 -56.75
C ARG A 7 -50.86 44.32 -56.59
N PRO A 8 -49.99 44.08 -55.57
CA PRO A 8 -50.08 43.25 -54.33
C PRO A 8 -49.59 43.93 -53.01
N ALA A 9 -49.87 43.32 -51.84
CA ALA A 9 -49.12 43.61 -50.59
C ALA A 9 -49.16 42.51 -49.48
N ASP A 10 -49.64 41.29 -49.73
CA ASP A 10 -49.92 40.30 -48.65
C ASP A 10 -48.71 39.45 -48.16
N ASP A 11 -47.52 39.55 -48.77
CA ASP A 11 -46.39 38.66 -48.43
C ASP A 11 -45.68 39.00 -47.09
N ARG A 12 -45.75 40.23 -46.60
CA ARG A 12 -44.93 40.64 -45.43
C ARG A 12 -45.53 40.22 -44.08
N GLY A 13 -46.86 40.22 -43.95
CA GLY A 13 -47.52 39.75 -42.72
C GLY A 13 -47.33 38.25 -42.51
N GLN A 14 -47.39 37.48 -43.59
CA GLN A 14 -47.25 36.02 -43.55
C GLN A 14 -45.82 35.59 -43.16
N VAL A 15 -44.79 36.30 -43.63
CA VAL A 15 -43.39 36.07 -43.22
C VAL A 15 -43.18 36.31 -41.71
N ILE A 16 -43.82 37.34 -41.12
CA ILE A 16 -43.72 37.60 -39.67
C ILE A 16 -44.37 36.48 -38.86
N ILE A 17 -45.54 35.97 -39.29
CA ILE A 17 -46.23 34.87 -38.60
C ILE A 17 -45.41 33.57 -38.68
N VAL A 18 -44.85 33.25 -39.86
CA VAL A 18 -43.99 32.06 -40.04
C VAL A 18 -42.70 32.16 -39.23
N ALA A 19 -42.06 33.33 -39.18
CA ALA A 19 -40.87 33.56 -38.35
C ALA A 19 -41.18 33.45 -36.85
N GLY A 20 -42.31 34.03 -36.40
CA GLY A 20 -42.76 33.93 -35.01
C GLY A 20 -43.04 32.49 -34.57
N LEU A 21 -43.70 31.69 -35.43
CA LEU A 21 -43.95 30.28 -35.17
C LEU A 21 -42.65 29.47 -35.11
N ALA A 22 -41.70 29.72 -36.03
CA ALA A 22 -40.40 29.05 -36.01
C ALA A 22 -39.62 29.33 -34.72
N ILE A 23 -39.60 30.59 -34.25
CA ILE A 23 -38.97 30.97 -32.98
C ILE A 23 -39.68 30.28 -31.81
N ALA A 24 -41.01 30.25 -31.78
CA ALA A 24 -41.76 29.57 -30.72
C ALA A 24 -41.44 28.06 -30.63
N VAL A 25 -41.37 27.37 -31.78
CA VAL A 25 -41.00 25.94 -31.82
C VAL A 25 -39.56 25.72 -31.36
N ILE A 26 -38.62 26.58 -31.75
CA ILE A 26 -37.22 26.52 -31.30
C ILE A 26 -37.12 26.74 -29.78
N LEU A 27 -37.88 27.69 -29.22
CA LEU A 27 -37.92 27.93 -27.78
C LEU A 27 -38.51 26.75 -27.00
N VAL A 28 -39.60 26.13 -27.50
CA VAL A 28 -40.17 24.92 -26.88
C VAL A 28 -39.18 23.75 -26.96
N ALA A 29 -38.51 23.56 -28.10
CA ALA A 29 -37.45 22.55 -28.23
C ALA A 29 -36.27 22.81 -27.27
N LEU A 30 -35.84 24.07 -27.12
CA LEU A 30 -34.81 24.47 -26.15
C LEU A 30 -35.23 24.21 -24.71
N VAL A 31 -36.48 24.50 -24.33
CA VAL A 31 -37.01 24.21 -22.98
C VAL A 31 -37.11 22.71 -22.72
N LEU A 32 -37.55 21.92 -23.71
CA LEU A 32 -37.57 20.46 -23.60
C LEU A 32 -36.16 19.88 -23.50
N LEU A 33 -35.21 20.36 -24.30
CA LEU A 33 -33.80 19.97 -24.23
C LEU A 33 -33.18 20.37 -22.89
N LEU A 34 -33.42 21.59 -22.40
CA LEU A 34 -32.91 22.07 -21.11
C LEU A 34 -33.47 21.25 -19.94
N ASN A 35 -34.77 20.96 -19.94
CA ASN A 35 -35.38 20.07 -18.95
C ASN A 35 -34.83 18.64 -19.04
N THR A 36 -34.51 18.16 -20.24
CA THR A 36 -33.88 16.84 -20.45
C THR A 36 -32.42 16.84 -19.95
N VAL A 37 -31.66 17.91 -20.17
CA VAL A 37 -30.28 18.06 -19.68
C VAL A 37 -30.24 18.17 -18.15
N ILE A 38 -31.14 18.92 -17.52
CA ILE A 38 -31.26 18.98 -16.06
C ILE A 38 -31.62 17.61 -15.47
N TYR A 39 -32.41 16.79 -16.18
CA TYR A 39 -32.70 15.41 -15.79
C TYR A 39 -31.50 14.46 -16.03
N ALA A 40 -30.69 14.72 -17.07
CA ALA A 40 -29.50 13.94 -17.41
C ALA A 40 -28.30 14.23 -16.49
N ASP A 41 -28.05 15.48 -16.09
CA ASP A 41 -26.97 15.84 -15.15
C ASP A 41 -27.19 15.20 -13.75
N ASN A 42 -28.45 15.10 -13.32
CA ASN A 42 -28.83 14.38 -12.10
C ASN A 42 -28.67 12.85 -12.22
N LEU A 43 -28.49 12.31 -13.43
CA LEU A 43 -28.26 10.89 -13.69
C LEU A 43 -26.77 10.59 -13.94
N ALA A 44 -26.05 11.49 -14.62
CA ALA A 44 -24.61 11.36 -14.91
C ALA A 44 -23.75 11.31 -13.64
N THR A 45 -24.12 12.07 -12.61
CA THR A 45 -23.47 12.03 -11.27
C THR A 45 -23.86 10.81 -10.42
N ARG A 46 -24.80 9.96 -10.88
CA ARG A 46 -25.29 8.77 -10.15
C ARG A 46 -25.12 7.46 -10.93
N GLY A 47 -24.48 7.50 -12.11
CA GLY A 47 -24.59 6.44 -13.12
C GLY A 47 -23.37 5.58 -13.40
N VAL A 48 -22.18 5.88 -12.82
CA VAL A 48 -20.91 5.22 -13.25
C VAL A 48 -20.14 4.52 -12.12
N ASP A 49 -20.44 4.77 -10.84
CA ASP A 49 -19.90 3.95 -9.74
C ASP A 49 -20.97 3.66 -8.69
N VAL A 50 -21.45 2.41 -8.65
CA VAL A 50 -22.49 1.95 -7.72
C VAL A 50 -21.83 1.47 -6.43
N GLY A 51 -21.17 2.40 -5.72
CA GLY A 51 -20.50 2.15 -4.43
C GLY A 51 -19.25 1.27 -4.50
N GLY A 52 -18.74 0.96 -5.68
CA GLY A 52 -17.54 0.14 -5.86
C GLY A 52 -16.28 0.86 -5.42
N GLY A 53 -16.11 2.13 -5.81
CA GLY A 53 -15.03 3.00 -5.35
C GLY A 53 -15.04 3.20 -3.83
N ASP A 54 -16.22 3.37 -3.22
CA ASP A 54 -16.35 3.50 -1.75
C ASP A 54 -15.93 2.20 -1.02
N ALA A 55 -16.31 1.04 -1.55
CA ALA A 55 -15.90 -0.25 -0.98
C ALA A 55 -14.37 -0.47 -1.07
N LEU A 56 -13.74 -0.03 -2.17
CA LEU A 56 -12.29 -0.04 -2.32
C LEU A 56 -11.61 0.95 -1.38
N ALA A 57 -12.16 2.17 -1.24
CA ALA A 57 -11.63 3.16 -0.29
C ALA A 57 -11.70 2.68 1.17
N VAL A 58 -12.76 1.94 1.55
CA VAL A 58 -12.83 1.26 2.86
C VAL A 58 -11.76 0.18 2.99
N ASN A 59 -11.59 -0.65 1.96
CA ASN A 59 -10.54 -1.68 1.95
C ASN A 59 -9.15 -1.07 2.17
N ASP A 60 -8.79 -0.04 1.41
CA ASP A 60 -7.49 0.63 1.50
C ASP A 60 -7.31 1.32 2.87
N THR A 61 -8.37 1.95 3.39
CA THR A 61 -8.38 2.53 4.76
C THR A 61 -8.13 1.46 5.84
N VAL A 62 -8.69 0.26 5.68
CA VAL A 62 -8.46 -0.87 6.61
C VAL A 62 -7.04 -1.40 6.47
N VAL A 63 -6.52 -1.56 5.25
CA VAL A 63 -5.14 -2.02 5.00
C VAL A 63 -4.12 -1.07 5.63
N ASP A 64 -4.21 0.23 5.33
CA ASP A 64 -3.30 1.23 5.89
C ASP A 64 -3.49 1.39 7.41
N GLY A 65 -4.73 1.38 7.91
CA GLY A 65 -5.04 1.55 9.32
C GLY A 65 -4.60 0.38 10.21
N VAL A 66 -4.89 -0.86 9.80
CA VAL A 66 -4.43 -2.06 10.51
C VAL A 66 -2.92 -2.25 10.32
N GLY A 67 -2.37 -1.88 9.16
CA GLY A 67 -0.93 -1.95 8.93
C GLY A 67 -0.15 -0.99 9.83
N GLY A 68 -0.58 0.27 9.94
CA GLY A 68 -0.01 1.25 10.84
C GLY A 68 -0.14 0.85 12.33
N LEU A 69 -1.27 0.23 12.71
CA LEU A 69 -1.44 -0.34 14.05
C LEU A 69 -0.43 -1.47 14.34
N ILE A 70 -0.25 -2.41 13.41
CA ILE A 70 0.72 -3.51 13.58
C ILE A 70 2.13 -2.95 13.79
N ASP A 71 2.57 -2.00 12.97
CA ASP A 71 3.90 -1.41 13.09
C ASP A 71 4.04 -0.58 14.39
N GLN A 72 2.98 0.12 14.84
CA GLN A 72 2.95 0.85 16.12
C GLN A 72 3.10 -0.08 17.33
N GLU A 73 2.33 -1.17 17.39
CA GLU A 73 2.35 -2.11 18.52
C GLU A 73 3.65 -2.93 18.53
N ASN A 74 4.16 -3.35 17.36
CA ASN A 74 5.47 -3.99 17.28
C ASN A 74 6.59 -3.06 17.77
N ALA A 75 6.54 -1.76 17.43
CA ALA A 75 7.56 -0.79 17.82
C ALA A 75 7.71 -0.61 19.35
N GLN A 76 6.71 -1.00 20.15
CA GLN A 76 6.79 -0.98 21.61
C GLN A 76 7.82 -1.99 22.15
N GLY A 77 8.19 -3.02 21.38
CA GLY A 77 9.21 -4.00 21.76
C GLY A 77 8.76 -4.95 22.87
N TYR A 78 7.64 -5.65 22.69
CA TYR A 78 7.11 -6.56 23.71
C TYR A 78 7.90 -7.87 23.83
N ASP A 79 8.21 -8.27 25.06
CA ASP A 79 8.79 -9.58 25.42
C ASP A 79 7.80 -10.76 25.27
N SER A 80 6.57 -10.52 24.82
CA SER A 80 5.52 -11.55 24.78
C SER A 80 4.61 -11.43 23.56
N ALA A 81 4.55 -12.52 22.78
CA ALA A 81 3.56 -12.74 21.73
C ALA A 81 2.14 -12.42 22.19
N THR A 82 1.77 -12.84 23.40
CA THR A 82 0.41 -12.66 23.93
C THR A 82 0.04 -11.18 24.07
N TYR A 83 0.95 -10.32 24.53
CA TYR A 83 0.66 -8.89 24.68
C TYR A 83 0.56 -8.18 23.33
N VAL A 84 1.52 -8.38 22.41
CA VAL A 84 1.47 -7.73 21.09
C VAL A 84 0.25 -8.20 20.29
N ARG A 85 -0.10 -9.49 20.33
CA ARG A 85 -1.33 -10.02 19.72
C ARG A 85 -2.59 -9.43 20.33
N SER A 86 -2.66 -9.29 21.66
CA SER A 86 -3.82 -8.68 22.34
C SER A 86 -4.02 -7.23 21.90
N ASN A 87 -2.96 -6.42 21.94
CA ASN A 87 -3.04 -5.00 21.60
C ASN A 87 -3.40 -4.79 20.12
N VAL A 88 -2.84 -5.59 19.21
CA VAL A 88 -3.24 -5.56 17.79
C VAL A 88 -4.71 -5.97 17.62
N SER A 89 -5.18 -7.01 18.32
CA SER A 89 -6.59 -7.44 18.25
C SER A 89 -7.56 -6.39 18.82
N ASP A 90 -7.21 -5.77 19.95
CA ASP A 90 -7.99 -4.70 20.58
C ASP A 90 -7.98 -3.42 19.72
N GLY A 91 -6.86 -3.13 19.05
CA GLY A 91 -6.71 -2.05 18.09
C GLY A 91 -7.58 -2.27 16.84
N ILE A 92 -7.61 -3.48 16.26
CA ILE A 92 -8.50 -3.81 15.13
C ILE A 92 -9.97 -3.66 15.56
N THR A 93 -10.33 -4.12 16.75
CA THR A 93 -11.68 -3.96 17.33
C THR A 93 -12.06 -2.47 17.50
N ARG A 94 -11.09 -1.61 17.82
CA ARG A 94 -11.27 -0.15 17.87
C ARG A 94 -11.42 0.46 16.48
N ILE A 95 -10.66 0.00 15.49
CA ILE A 95 -10.81 0.41 14.08
C ILE A 95 -12.22 0.06 13.57
N ASP A 96 -12.68 -1.18 13.79
CA ASP A 96 -14.04 -1.62 13.47
C ASP A 96 -15.11 -0.72 14.11
N THR A 97 -15.00 -0.48 15.42
CA THR A 97 -15.94 0.39 16.15
C THR A 97 -16.02 1.80 15.56
N LEU A 98 -14.89 2.35 15.09
CA LEU A 98 -14.85 3.67 14.46
C LEU A 98 -15.43 3.63 13.03
N LEU A 99 -15.04 2.63 12.24
CA LEU A 99 -15.51 2.41 10.87
C LEU A 99 -17.03 2.23 10.83
N SER A 100 -17.55 1.30 11.63
CA SER A 100 -18.99 1.04 11.80
C SER A 100 -19.75 2.31 12.17
N ARG A 101 -19.26 3.13 13.11
CA ARG A 101 -19.91 4.39 13.50
C ARG A 101 -19.89 5.44 12.39
N GLN A 102 -18.79 5.55 11.65
CA GLN A 102 -18.64 6.50 10.55
C GLN A 102 -19.56 6.16 9.37
N TYR A 103 -19.67 4.89 9.01
CA TYR A 103 -20.48 4.45 7.87
C TYR A 103 -21.97 4.28 8.23
N ALA A 104 -22.32 3.95 9.47
CA ALA A 104 -23.72 3.93 9.93
C ALA A 104 -24.40 5.31 9.79
N GLN A 105 -23.67 6.41 9.99
CA GLN A 105 -24.15 7.78 9.74
C GLN A 105 -24.52 8.04 8.27
N ARG A 106 -24.01 7.22 7.34
CA ARG A 106 -24.26 7.27 5.89
C ARG A 106 -25.28 6.22 5.43
N GLY A 107 -25.85 5.42 6.36
CA GLY A 107 -26.75 4.31 6.02
C GLY A 107 -26.03 3.11 5.40
N VAL A 108 -24.75 2.93 5.72
CA VAL A 108 -23.85 1.89 5.20
C VAL A 108 -23.36 1.04 6.38
N VAL A 109 -23.27 -0.27 6.19
CA VAL A 109 -22.57 -1.17 7.13
C VAL A 109 -21.15 -1.33 6.62
N ALA A 110 -20.16 -0.99 7.43
CA ALA A 110 -18.76 -1.24 7.13
C ALA A 110 -18.06 -1.76 8.39
N ASP A 111 -17.62 -3.01 8.35
CA ASP A 111 -17.05 -3.74 9.49
C ASP A 111 -15.74 -4.44 9.10
N VAL A 112 -14.88 -4.64 10.10
CA VAL A 112 -13.63 -5.40 9.98
C VAL A 112 -13.48 -6.38 11.13
N ALA A 113 -13.21 -7.64 10.81
CA ALA A 113 -13.04 -8.72 11.78
C ALA A 113 -11.67 -9.40 11.65
N THR A 114 -10.96 -9.56 12.76
CA THR A 114 -9.71 -10.34 12.80
C THR A 114 -10.01 -11.83 12.57
N VAL A 115 -9.41 -12.41 11.53
CA VAL A 115 -9.49 -13.85 11.22
C VAL A 115 -8.29 -14.59 11.82
N ALA A 116 -7.09 -14.05 11.63
CA ALA A 116 -5.85 -14.61 12.15
C ALA A 116 -4.81 -13.52 12.39
N LEU A 117 -3.94 -13.72 13.38
CA LEU A 117 -2.68 -13.02 13.53
C LEU A 117 -1.55 -14.05 13.43
N HIS A 118 -0.52 -13.74 12.66
CA HIS A 118 0.70 -14.53 12.50
C HIS A 118 1.83 -13.83 13.26
N ASP A 119 2.51 -14.58 14.12
CA ASP A 119 3.61 -14.06 14.93
C ASP A 119 4.92 -14.00 14.14
N GLY A 120 5.88 -13.26 14.66
CA GLY A 120 7.24 -13.18 14.16
C GLY A 120 8.14 -12.42 15.14
N THR A 121 9.33 -12.05 14.68
CA THR A 121 10.30 -11.29 15.48
C THR A 121 10.61 -9.97 14.79
N LEU A 122 10.56 -8.89 15.56
CA LEU A 122 11.10 -7.57 15.20
C LEU A 122 12.55 -7.50 15.65
N ILE A 123 13.46 -7.17 14.74
CA ILE A 123 14.90 -7.08 15.00
C ILE A 123 15.38 -5.69 14.57
N ARG A 124 16.01 -4.94 15.48
CA ARG A 124 16.36 -3.53 15.24
C ARG A 124 17.64 -3.10 15.94
N GLN A 125 18.33 -2.12 15.36
CA GLN A 125 19.34 -1.31 16.04
C GLN A 125 18.93 0.16 15.94
N THR A 126 18.88 0.84 17.09
CA THR A 126 18.36 2.21 17.23
C THR A 126 19.46 3.26 17.42
N ASP A 127 20.67 2.85 17.84
CA ASP A 127 21.85 3.73 17.91
C ASP A 127 22.41 4.02 16.50
N ALA A 128 22.15 5.24 16.02
CA ALA A 128 22.63 5.72 14.72
C ALA A 128 24.15 5.92 14.64
N THR A 129 24.88 5.90 15.77
CA THR A 129 26.35 6.06 15.81
C THR A 129 27.10 4.73 15.85
N ARG A 130 26.38 3.61 15.92
CA ARG A 130 26.93 2.26 16.01
C ARG A 130 26.98 1.61 14.62
N ASN A 131 28.00 0.78 14.38
CA ASN A 131 28.04 -0.09 13.21
C ASN A 131 27.05 -1.25 13.30
N LEU A 132 26.75 -1.93 12.20
CA LEU A 132 25.68 -2.94 12.14
C LEU A 132 26.11 -4.34 12.63
N THR A 133 27.02 -4.41 13.61
CA THR A 133 27.54 -5.67 14.17
C THR A 133 26.63 -6.24 15.25
N ASN A 134 26.68 -7.57 15.45
CA ASN A 134 25.93 -8.25 16.50
C ASN A 134 26.36 -7.81 17.93
N ALA A 135 25.69 -8.33 18.95
CA ALA A 135 26.00 -8.06 20.36
C ALA A 135 27.47 -8.29 20.76
N SER A 136 28.17 -9.24 20.12
CA SER A 136 29.59 -9.53 20.39
C SER A 136 30.58 -8.75 19.49
N GLY A 137 30.08 -7.93 18.56
CA GLY A 137 30.90 -7.15 17.62
C GLY A 137 31.31 -7.91 16.35
N ALA A 138 30.73 -9.08 16.07
CA ALA A 138 30.96 -9.81 14.83
C ALA A 138 30.36 -9.07 13.62
N SER A 139 31.15 -8.97 12.55
CA SER A 139 30.81 -8.26 11.31
C SER A 139 30.23 -9.13 10.20
N ALA A 140 30.30 -10.46 10.37
CA ALA A 140 29.55 -11.42 9.59
C ALA A 140 28.72 -12.24 10.58
N TRP A 141 27.40 -12.15 10.49
CA TRP A 141 26.49 -12.74 11.48
C TRP A 141 25.09 -13.00 10.92
N THR A 142 24.46 -14.06 11.43
CA THR A 142 23.14 -14.51 11.01
C THR A 142 22.06 -13.78 11.79
N LEU A 143 21.18 -13.07 11.09
CA LEU A 143 20.09 -12.28 11.68
C LEU A 143 18.91 -13.19 12.06
N ALA A 144 18.56 -14.13 11.18
CA ALA A 144 17.51 -15.13 11.39
C ALA A 144 17.66 -16.31 10.43
N GLU A 145 17.33 -17.51 10.90
CA GLU A 145 17.32 -18.76 10.11
C GLU A 145 15.89 -19.25 9.87
N ASN A 146 15.72 -20.15 8.89
CA ASN A 146 14.45 -20.82 8.58
C ASN A 146 13.28 -19.84 8.35
N VAL A 147 13.57 -18.72 7.69
CA VAL A 147 12.62 -17.61 7.48
C VAL A 147 11.75 -17.89 6.26
N GLU A 148 10.43 -17.83 6.44
CA GLU A 148 9.43 -18.03 5.38
C GLU A 148 9.08 -16.74 4.61
N ASP A 149 9.20 -15.57 5.25
CA ASP A 149 8.84 -14.25 4.70
C ASP A 149 9.55 -13.15 5.53
N THR A 150 10.02 -12.08 4.90
CA THR A 150 10.74 -10.96 5.57
C THR A 150 10.18 -9.63 5.09
N ARG A 151 9.81 -8.75 6.04
CA ARG A 151 9.22 -7.43 5.75
C ARG A 151 9.95 -6.31 6.47
N GLY A 152 9.83 -5.09 5.94
CA GLY A 152 10.34 -3.88 6.58
C GLY A 152 11.85 -3.91 6.81
N VAL A 153 12.62 -4.50 5.88
CA VAL A 153 14.09 -4.46 5.87
C VAL A 153 14.53 -3.06 5.45
N VAL A 154 14.71 -2.20 6.46
CA VAL A 154 14.99 -0.77 6.29
C VAL A 154 16.25 -0.41 7.05
N PHE A 155 17.20 0.22 6.37
CA PHE A 155 18.41 0.79 6.95
C PHE A 155 18.34 2.31 6.87
N THR A 156 18.90 3.02 7.84
CA THR A 156 19.30 4.43 7.68
C THR A 156 20.81 4.49 7.90
N VAL A 157 21.55 4.86 6.86
CA VAL A 157 23.02 4.82 6.84
C VAL A 157 23.62 6.18 6.51
N ASP A 158 24.78 6.47 7.10
CA ASP A 158 25.59 7.65 6.81
C ASP A 158 26.70 7.33 5.81
N ARG A 159 26.79 8.13 4.74
CA ARG A 159 27.70 7.93 3.60
C ARG A 159 29.18 8.01 3.98
N SER A 160 29.51 8.78 5.02
CA SER A 160 30.87 8.91 5.57
C SER A 160 31.41 7.60 6.15
N ASP A 161 30.51 6.70 6.51
CA ASP A 161 30.78 5.49 7.28
C ASP A 161 30.44 4.23 6.47
N LEU A 162 30.20 4.40 5.16
CA LEU A 162 30.10 3.34 4.17
C LEU A 162 31.44 3.12 3.49
N GLN A 163 31.77 1.86 3.21
CA GLN A 163 32.93 1.47 2.40
C GLN A 163 32.95 2.18 1.04
N ASP A 164 34.14 2.61 0.62
CA ASP A 164 34.41 3.16 -0.71
C ASP A 164 34.34 2.08 -1.79
N GLY A 165 33.27 2.11 -2.59
CA GLY A 165 33.00 1.10 -3.61
C GLY A 165 32.42 -0.21 -3.06
N ARG A 166 31.98 -1.08 -3.97
CA ARG A 166 31.22 -2.29 -3.61
C ARG A 166 32.03 -3.40 -2.94
N THR A 167 33.34 -3.46 -3.17
CA THR A 167 34.18 -4.57 -2.70
C THR A 167 34.43 -4.47 -1.19
N GLY A 168 33.91 -5.44 -0.44
CA GLY A 168 33.94 -5.41 1.03
C GLY A 168 32.98 -4.38 1.64
N ALA A 169 31.97 -3.94 0.91
CA ALA A 169 30.91 -3.11 1.46
C ALA A 169 29.92 -3.92 2.29
N PHE A 170 29.15 -3.26 3.15
CA PHE A 170 28.07 -3.89 3.90
C PHE A 170 27.09 -4.60 2.94
N GLN A 171 26.79 -5.85 3.26
CA GLN A 171 25.92 -6.73 2.47
C GLN A 171 24.77 -7.26 3.35
N VAL A 172 23.56 -7.26 2.80
CA VAL A 172 22.46 -8.10 3.27
C VAL A 172 22.39 -9.30 2.34
N LEU A 173 22.66 -10.50 2.88
CA LEU A 173 22.55 -11.77 2.18
C LEU A 173 21.24 -12.45 2.58
N VAL A 174 20.53 -12.96 1.58
CA VAL A 174 19.46 -13.93 1.73
C VAL A 174 19.96 -15.24 1.10
N ASP A 175 20.15 -16.26 1.93
CA ASP A 175 20.76 -17.55 1.55
C ASP A 175 19.76 -18.69 1.71
N GLY A 176 19.46 -19.40 0.63
CA GLY A 176 18.51 -20.52 0.61
C GLY A 176 18.97 -21.63 -0.31
N THR A 177 18.11 -22.05 -1.24
CA THR A 177 18.52 -22.89 -2.38
C THR A 177 19.42 -22.15 -3.38
N ASP A 178 19.21 -20.83 -3.45
CA ASP A 178 19.93 -19.87 -4.25
C ASP A 178 20.27 -18.64 -3.37
N GLN A 179 21.08 -17.71 -3.86
CA GLN A 179 21.53 -16.54 -3.11
C GLN A 179 21.11 -15.21 -3.74
N TRP A 180 20.71 -14.27 -2.88
CA TRP A 180 20.48 -12.88 -3.23
C TRP A 180 21.26 -11.97 -2.28
N ARG A 181 21.94 -10.95 -2.81
CA ARG A 181 22.74 -10.01 -2.01
C ARG A 181 22.43 -8.57 -2.40
N ALA A 182 22.14 -7.72 -1.42
CA ALA A 182 22.18 -6.27 -1.60
C ALA A 182 23.43 -5.68 -0.93
N TYR A 183 24.17 -4.86 -1.67
CA TYR A 183 25.34 -4.12 -1.21
C TYR A 183 24.97 -2.65 -1.02
N ILE A 184 25.32 -2.06 0.12
CA ILE A 184 25.14 -0.63 0.39
C ILE A 184 26.53 0.00 0.57
N TYR A 185 26.89 0.96 -0.28
CA TYR A 185 28.27 1.47 -0.36
C TYR A 185 28.36 2.95 -0.74
N HIS A 186 29.51 3.57 -0.47
CA HIS A 186 29.82 4.91 -0.94
C HIS A 186 30.36 4.86 -2.37
N LYS A 187 29.65 5.50 -3.31
CA LYS A 187 30.07 5.65 -4.70
C LYS A 187 30.89 6.92 -4.87
N THR A 188 32.19 6.82 -4.59
CA THR A 188 33.16 7.95 -4.61
C THR A 188 33.12 8.78 -5.91
N ALA A 189 32.89 8.15 -7.07
CA ALA A 189 32.87 8.82 -8.37
C ALA A 189 31.77 9.89 -8.52
N THR A 190 30.65 9.74 -7.81
CA THR A 190 29.52 10.70 -7.77
C THR A 190 29.24 11.25 -6.37
N ASN A 191 29.94 10.74 -5.35
CA ASN A 191 29.76 11.07 -3.94
C ASN A 191 28.33 10.72 -3.45
N ASP A 192 27.82 9.55 -3.89
CA ASP A 192 26.47 9.05 -3.58
C ASP A 192 26.50 7.89 -2.57
N ILE A 193 25.38 7.67 -1.88
CA ILE A 193 25.04 6.36 -1.31
C ILE A 193 24.46 5.52 -2.45
N ALA A 194 25.05 4.36 -2.73
CA ALA A 194 24.64 3.47 -3.82
C ALA A 194 24.22 2.10 -3.30
N VAL A 195 23.27 1.49 -4.03
CA VAL A 195 22.81 0.13 -3.82
C VAL A 195 23.08 -0.70 -5.07
N ALA A 196 23.74 -1.83 -4.90
CA ALA A 196 23.89 -2.85 -5.93
C ALA A 196 23.24 -4.16 -5.48
N VAL A 197 22.74 -4.95 -6.43
CA VAL A 197 22.09 -6.24 -6.18
C VAL A 197 22.76 -7.33 -7.02
N ASP A 198 22.99 -8.47 -6.39
CA ASP A 198 23.44 -9.74 -6.98
C ASP A 198 22.30 -10.76 -6.80
N THR A 199 21.91 -11.45 -7.87
CA THR A 199 20.79 -12.39 -7.88
C THR A 199 21.23 -13.73 -8.48
N PRO A 200 20.44 -14.82 -8.34
CA PRO A 200 20.78 -16.12 -8.92
C PRO A 200 20.92 -16.08 -10.46
N SER A 201 20.34 -15.08 -11.12
CA SER A 201 20.37 -14.91 -12.58
C SER A 201 21.34 -13.83 -13.08
N THR A 202 21.70 -12.86 -12.23
CA THR A 202 22.34 -11.61 -12.62
C THR A 202 23.41 -11.19 -11.63
N ALA A 203 24.66 -11.12 -12.11
CA ALA A 203 25.80 -10.71 -11.30
C ALA A 203 25.66 -9.28 -10.75
N ALA A 204 26.20 -9.06 -9.55
CA ALA A 204 26.22 -7.80 -8.80
C ALA A 204 26.28 -6.55 -9.69
N THR A 205 25.18 -5.78 -9.74
CA THR A 205 25.00 -4.59 -10.58
C THR A 205 24.40 -3.43 -9.77
N GLU A 206 24.86 -2.19 -9.99
CA GLU A 206 24.26 -1.01 -9.34
C GLU A 206 22.83 -0.80 -9.85
N VAL A 207 21.88 -0.71 -8.93
CA VAL A 207 20.45 -0.54 -9.26
C VAL A 207 19.94 0.87 -8.98
N CYS A 208 20.49 1.53 -7.95
CA CYS A 208 20.19 2.93 -7.62
C CYS A 208 21.35 3.61 -6.87
N SER A 209 21.36 4.94 -6.91
CA SER A 209 22.18 5.80 -6.06
C SER A 209 21.43 7.09 -5.66
N VAL A 210 21.86 7.73 -4.58
CA VAL A 210 21.35 9.04 -4.13
C VAL A 210 22.48 9.92 -3.60
N THR A 211 22.49 11.18 -4.03
CA THR A 211 23.43 12.20 -3.54
C THR A 211 22.95 12.77 -2.21
N ALA A 212 23.34 12.15 -1.10
CA ALA A 212 22.99 12.58 0.25
C ALA A 212 24.14 12.35 1.24
N SER A 213 24.09 12.97 2.43
CA SER A 213 24.93 12.58 3.57
C SER A 213 24.44 11.28 4.21
N THR A 214 23.12 11.12 4.26
CA THR A 214 22.40 10.05 4.97
C THR A 214 21.26 9.58 4.07
N ALA A 215 20.96 8.29 4.05
CA ALA A 215 19.81 7.79 3.30
C ALA A 215 19.11 6.63 4.01
N THR A 216 17.78 6.61 3.89
CA THR A 216 16.95 5.47 4.26
C THR A 216 16.82 4.54 3.04
N VAL A 217 17.35 3.32 3.17
CA VAL A 217 17.30 2.26 2.15
C VAL A 217 16.30 1.21 2.61
N ASP A 218 15.15 1.13 1.94
CA ASP A 218 14.13 0.10 2.17
C ASP A 218 14.28 -0.97 1.09
N LEU A 219 14.95 -2.08 1.44
CA LEU A 219 15.16 -3.20 0.51
C LEU A 219 13.83 -3.88 0.19
N THR A 220 12.99 -4.08 1.22
CA THR A 220 11.69 -4.74 1.07
C THR A 220 10.72 -3.99 0.18
N ARG A 221 10.59 -2.65 0.28
CA ARG A 221 9.77 -1.82 -0.63
C ARG A 221 10.50 -1.44 -1.92
N GLY A 222 11.83 -1.56 -1.97
CA GLY A 222 12.63 -1.20 -3.12
C GLY A 222 12.68 0.31 -3.32
N THR A 223 13.13 1.03 -2.29
CA THR A 223 13.22 2.49 -2.33
C THR A 223 14.49 3.01 -1.64
N ILE A 224 14.98 4.16 -2.10
CA ILE A 224 15.99 4.96 -1.40
C ILE A 224 15.38 6.34 -1.16
N ASN A 225 15.36 6.79 0.09
CA ASN A 225 14.64 8.00 0.54
C ASN A 225 13.19 8.05 0.01
N GLY A 226 12.50 6.91 0.02
CA GLY A 226 11.13 6.75 -0.51
C GLY A 226 10.99 6.77 -2.03
N THR A 227 12.06 7.08 -2.78
CA THR A 227 12.06 7.04 -4.24
C THR A 227 12.24 5.60 -4.74
N HIS A 228 11.36 5.14 -5.62
CA HIS A 228 11.36 3.75 -6.09
C HIS A 228 12.61 3.40 -6.89
N CYS A 229 13.14 2.20 -6.64
CA CYS A 229 14.30 1.62 -7.25
C CYS A 229 13.92 0.36 -8.06
N PRO A 230 13.79 0.44 -9.40
CA PRO A 230 13.23 -0.66 -10.21
C PRO A 230 14.04 -1.97 -10.21
N GLY A 231 15.36 -1.90 -10.07
CA GLY A 231 16.23 -3.09 -10.05
C GLY A 231 16.46 -3.69 -8.65
N LEU A 232 15.96 -3.03 -7.60
CA LEU A 232 16.02 -3.57 -6.25
C LEU A 232 14.73 -4.35 -6.00
N GLU A 233 14.73 -5.67 -6.14
CA GLU A 233 13.66 -6.58 -5.68
C GLU A 233 14.22 -7.49 -4.59
N PHE A 234 13.58 -7.52 -3.40
CA PHE A 234 14.12 -8.22 -2.24
C PHE A 234 14.00 -9.74 -2.40
N ALA A 235 15.10 -10.46 -2.13
CA ALA A 235 15.19 -11.91 -2.27
C ALA A 235 14.79 -12.46 -3.66
N GLU A 236 14.98 -11.66 -4.73
CA GLU A 236 14.63 -12.07 -6.09
C GLU A 236 15.33 -13.38 -6.48
N GLY A 237 14.53 -14.39 -6.85
CA GLY A 237 15.01 -15.70 -7.26
C GLY A 237 15.29 -16.67 -6.11
N VAL A 238 15.23 -16.25 -4.84
CA VAL A 238 15.42 -17.14 -3.68
C VAL A 238 14.08 -17.65 -3.18
N SER A 239 13.97 -18.97 -2.98
CA SER A 239 12.78 -19.59 -2.40
C SER A 239 12.92 -19.75 -0.88
N ALA A 240 11.82 -19.54 -0.16
CA ALA A 240 11.70 -19.90 1.25
C ALA A 240 11.73 -21.42 1.47
N PRO A 241 12.18 -21.90 2.65
CA PRO A 241 12.77 -21.13 3.73
C PRO A 241 14.22 -20.71 3.40
N TYR A 242 14.64 -19.57 3.94
CA TYR A 242 16.00 -19.03 3.78
C TYR A 242 16.56 -18.49 5.10
N THR A 243 17.85 -18.18 5.10
CA THR A 243 18.57 -17.49 6.17
C THR A 243 18.81 -16.04 5.75
N VAL A 244 18.70 -15.09 6.69
CA VAL A 244 19.04 -13.69 6.49
C VAL A 244 20.32 -13.39 7.26
N GLU A 245 21.33 -12.86 6.58
CA GLU A 245 22.65 -12.59 7.15
C GLU A 245 23.13 -11.18 6.83
N PHE A 246 23.90 -10.60 7.75
CA PHE A 246 24.68 -9.40 7.52
C PHE A 246 26.14 -9.78 7.33
N VAL A 247 26.75 -9.29 6.24
CA VAL A 247 28.17 -9.51 5.90
C VAL A 247 28.86 -8.16 5.79
N ASP A 248 30.11 -8.08 6.27
CA ASP A 248 30.89 -6.84 6.36
C ASP A 248 30.15 -5.72 7.12
N SER A 249 29.31 -6.05 8.08
CA SER A 249 28.37 -5.11 8.73
C SER A 249 29.02 -3.99 9.56
N HIS A 250 30.32 -4.13 9.85
CA HIS A 250 31.19 -3.07 10.36
C HIS A 250 31.45 -1.92 9.37
N GLN A 251 31.14 -2.11 8.08
CA GLN A 251 31.33 -1.16 6.96
C GLN A 251 30.09 -0.32 6.66
N ALA A 252 29.18 -0.23 7.63
CA ALA A 252 28.07 0.70 7.68
C ALA A 252 27.83 1.08 9.14
N VAL A 253 27.57 2.37 9.37
CA VAL A 253 27.09 2.92 10.64
C VAL A 253 25.67 3.43 10.45
N GLY A 254 24.82 3.22 11.45
CA GLY A 254 23.44 3.68 11.43
C GLY A 254 22.45 2.73 12.12
N THR A 255 21.18 2.92 11.76
CA THR A 255 20.05 2.17 12.31
C THR A 255 19.50 1.18 11.30
N TYR A 256 18.84 0.14 11.80
CA TYR A 256 18.04 -0.73 10.95
C TYR A 256 16.81 -1.26 11.68
N ASN A 257 15.84 -1.68 10.88
CA ASN A 257 14.71 -2.50 11.29
C ASN A 257 14.55 -3.65 10.31
N VAL A 258 14.15 -4.83 10.81
CA VAL A 258 13.78 -6.02 10.04
C VAL A 258 12.69 -6.76 10.82
N THR A 259 11.64 -7.22 10.15
CA THR A 259 10.66 -8.14 10.75
C THR A 259 10.65 -9.46 9.97
N VAL A 260 10.87 -10.58 10.66
CA VAL A 260 10.88 -11.94 10.07
C VAL A 260 9.66 -12.75 10.51
N ASN A 261 9.13 -13.58 9.61
CA ASN A 261 8.07 -14.55 9.91
C ASN A 261 8.67 -15.83 10.54
N SER A 262 9.47 -15.64 11.59
CA SER A 262 10.03 -16.68 12.45
C SER A 262 9.91 -16.20 13.89
N THR A 263 9.64 -17.11 14.82
CA THR A 263 9.62 -16.85 16.27
C THR A 263 10.87 -17.36 16.97
N THR A 264 11.88 -17.78 16.21
CA THR A 264 13.13 -18.35 16.73
C THR A 264 14.31 -17.75 15.99
N VAL A 265 15.20 -17.15 16.77
CA VAL A 265 16.41 -16.43 16.37
C VAL A 265 17.49 -16.70 17.43
N ASP A 266 18.76 -16.54 17.07
CA ASP A 266 19.85 -16.73 18.04
C ASP A 266 20.01 -15.50 18.93
N GLY A 267 19.39 -15.57 20.11
CA GLY A 267 19.44 -14.54 21.16
C GLY A 267 20.85 -14.09 21.56
N THR A 268 21.90 -14.87 21.27
CA THR A 268 23.29 -14.45 21.54
C THR A 268 23.81 -13.37 20.59
N ASN A 269 23.12 -13.11 19.48
CA ASN A 269 23.39 -12.00 18.58
C ASN A 269 22.84 -10.66 19.08
N PHE A 270 22.02 -10.64 20.14
CA PHE A 270 21.25 -9.48 20.57
C PHE A 270 21.54 -9.05 22.01
N VAL A 271 21.25 -7.78 22.30
CA VAL A 271 21.31 -7.18 23.65
C VAL A 271 19.90 -6.87 24.16
N SER A 272 19.76 -6.69 25.47
CA SER A 272 18.49 -6.35 26.14
C SER A 272 18.23 -4.85 26.31
N ASP A 273 19.04 -3.99 25.69
CA ASP A 273 18.96 -2.54 25.74
C ASP A 273 19.37 -1.90 24.40
N ASP A 274 19.22 -0.58 24.25
CA ASP A 274 19.52 0.13 23.00
C ASP A 274 21.04 0.28 22.68
N SER A 275 21.96 -0.41 23.39
CA SER A 275 23.42 -0.33 23.12
C SER A 275 23.88 -1.12 21.89
N GLY A 276 22.96 -1.79 21.21
CA GLY A 276 23.22 -2.65 20.06
C GLY A 276 21.94 -3.17 19.41
N PRO A 277 22.03 -4.30 18.69
CA PRO A 277 20.86 -4.90 18.07
C PRO A 277 19.99 -5.60 19.13
N THR A 278 18.70 -5.33 19.08
CA THR A 278 17.66 -5.90 19.96
C THR A 278 16.71 -6.78 19.15
N GLU A 279 16.13 -7.79 19.81
CA GLU A 279 15.01 -8.59 19.31
C GLU A 279 13.78 -8.38 20.20
N SER A 280 12.58 -8.48 19.63
CA SER A 280 11.31 -8.47 20.38
C SER A 280 10.22 -9.21 19.62
N THR A 281 9.17 -9.66 20.32
CA THR A 281 8.09 -10.38 19.65
C THR A 281 7.21 -9.41 18.86
N ALA A 282 6.77 -9.84 17.67
CA ALA A 282 6.00 -9.05 16.74
C ALA A 282 4.78 -9.80 16.20
N VAL A 283 3.77 -9.06 15.75
CA VAL A 283 2.82 -9.56 14.76
C VAL A 283 3.44 -9.35 13.37
N TYR A 284 3.76 -10.45 12.70
CA TYR A 284 4.26 -10.41 11.33
C TYR A 284 3.15 -10.00 10.35
N SER A 285 1.97 -10.61 10.43
CA SER A 285 0.85 -10.23 9.56
C SER A 285 -0.51 -10.50 10.20
N ALA A 286 -1.51 -9.73 9.83
CA ALA A 286 -2.91 -9.98 10.15
C ALA A 286 -3.66 -10.48 8.91
N VAL A 287 -4.64 -11.35 9.11
CA VAL A 287 -5.67 -11.65 8.12
C VAL A 287 -6.98 -11.12 8.69
N VAL A 288 -7.65 -10.25 7.93
CA VAL A 288 -8.91 -9.63 8.31
C VAL A 288 -9.97 -9.89 7.23
N ASP A 289 -11.22 -10.06 7.66
CA ASP A 289 -12.38 -9.97 6.79
C ASP A 289 -12.86 -8.51 6.79
N VAL A 290 -13.04 -7.93 5.60
CA VAL A 290 -13.55 -6.57 5.41
C VAL A 290 -14.91 -6.67 4.71
N ARG A 291 -15.94 -6.06 5.30
CA ARG A 291 -17.28 -6.00 4.72
C ARG A 291 -17.70 -4.55 4.49
N TYR A 292 -18.36 -4.32 3.37
CA TYR A 292 -19.00 -3.06 3.03
C TYR A 292 -20.34 -3.34 2.36
N GLU A 293 -21.43 -2.85 2.96
CA GLU A 293 -22.79 -3.16 2.52
C GLU A 293 -23.69 -1.92 2.49
N THR A 294 -24.38 -1.77 1.36
CA THR A 294 -25.39 -0.75 1.09
C THR A 294 -26.67 -1.45 0.60
N PRO A 295 -27.82 -0.76 0.51
CA PRO A 295 -29.05 -1.33 -0.05
C PRO A 295 -28.99 -1.81 -1.52
N ARG A 296 -27.84 -1.71 -2.20
CA ARG A 296 -27.65 -2.09 -3.63
C ARG A 296 -26.36 -2.88 -3.90
N LEU A 297 -25.42 -2.92 -2.96
CA LEU A 297 -24.12 -3.54 -3.11
C LEU A 297 -23.74 -4.22 -1.80
N THR A 298 -23.35 -5.50 -1.88
CA THR A 298 -22.55 -6.15 -0.83
C THR A 298 -21.16 -6.44 -1.39
N TYR A 299 -20.15 -5.93 -0.69
CA TYR A 299 -18.74 -6.24 -0.87
C TYR A 299 -18.24 -6.98 0.39
N ALA A 300 -17.50 -8.05 0.17
CA ALA A 300 -16.74 -8.73 1.21
C ALA A 300 -15.43 -9.21 0.60
N ASP A 301 -14.33 -9.02 1.33
CA ASP A 301 -12.99 -9.47 0.95
C ASP A 301 -12.22 -9.97 2.18
N ARG A 302 -11.23 -10.85 1.95
CA ARG A 302 -10.33 -11.36 2.98
C ARG A 302 -8.92 -10.93 2.65
N VAL A 303 -8.36 -10.05 3.46
CA VAL A 303 -7.09 -9.38 3.18
C VAL A 303 -6.03 -9.82 4.18
N ARG A 304 -4.86 -10.26 3.68
CA ARG A 304 -3.63 -10.36 4.47
C ARG A 304 -2.91 -9.02 4.42
N ILE A 305 -2.52 -8.51 5.59
CA ILE A 305 -1.85 -7.22 5.79
C ILE A 305 -0.50 -7.54 6.45
N ALA A 306 0.61 -7.21 5.79
CA ALA A 306 1.97 -7.54 6.20
C ALA A 306 2.90 -6.32 5.98
N PRO A 307 2.85 -5.30 6.87
CA PRO A 307 3.35 -3.97 6.57
C PRO A 307 4.84 -3.92 6.19
N GLY A 308 5.19 -3.12 5.18
CA GLY A 308 6.57 -3.11 4.66
C GLY A 308 6.82 -4.06 3.50
N ASN A 309 5.90 -4.98 3.21
CA ASN A 309 5.94 -5.73 1.95
C ASN A 309 5.37 -4.90 0.79
N ARG A 310 6.00 -4.99 -0.40
CA ARG A 310 5.46 -4.37 -1.64
C ARG A 310 4.07 -4.90 -2.00
N HIS A 311 3.78 -6.13 -1.62
CA HIS A 311 2.58 -6.83 -2.04
C HIS A 311 1.31 -6.34 -1.34
N ASP A 312 1.39 -5.59 -0.23
CA ASP A 312 0.22 -5.04 0.45
C ASP A 312 -0.60 -4.06 -0.44
N ARG A 313 0.02 -3.51 -1.50
CA ARG A 313 -0.66 -2.65 -2.51
C ARG A 313 -1.26 -3.39 -3.71
N ARG A 314 -1.26 -4.73 -3.71
CA ARG A 314 -1.96 -5.52 -4.73
C ARG A 314 -2.66 -6.71 -4.08
N PRO A 315 -3.99 -6.88 -4.21
CA PRO A 315 -4.66 -8.07 -3.70
C PRO A 315 -4.08 -9.32 -4.39
N ARG A 316 -3.21 -10.06 -3.69
CA ARG A 316 -2.80 -11.41 -4.09
C ARG A 316 -4.05 -12.26 -4.01
N GLY A 317 -4.56 -12.67 -5.18
CA GLY A 317 -5.85 -13.34 -5.29
C GLY A 317 -5.89 -14.67 -4.56
N LEU A 318 -6.44 -14.67 -3.34
CA LEU A 318 -6.95 -15.87 -2.68
C LEU A 318 -8.48 -15.81 -2.70
N GLN A 319 -9.03 -16.81 -3.38
CA GLN A 319 -10.42 -16.95 -3.79
C GLN A 319 -11.44 -16.59 -2.68
N HIS A 320 -12.17 -15.47 -2.82
CA HIS A 320 -13.62 -15.34 -2.55
C HIS A 320 -14.19 -13.91 -2.75
N ARG A 321 -13.71 -13.14 -3.74
CA ARG A 321 -14.27 -11.82 -4.06
C ARG A 321 -15.73 -11.91 -4.56
N ARG A 322 -16.70 -11.84 -3.65
CA ARG A 322 -18.14 -11.92 -3.94
C ARG A 322 -18.74 -10.52 -4.06
N LEU A 323 -18.59 -9.91 -5.23
CA LEU A 323 -19.41 -8.76 -5.61
C LEU A 323 -20.82 -9.26 -5.94
N ARG A 324 -21.79 -9.00 -5.06
CA ARG A 324 -23.21 -9.18 -5.36
C ARG A 324 -23.88 -7.81 -5.47
N VAL A 325 -24.29 -7.46 -6.68
CA VAL A 325 -25.21 -6.35 -6.96
C VAL A 325 -26.61 -6.96 -7.02
N GLU A 326 -27.48 -6.63 -6.07
CA GLU A 326 -28.87 -7.09 -6.12
C GLU A 326 -29.68 -6.24 -7.10
N PRO A 327 -30.43 -6.84 -8.04
CA PRO A 327 -31.28 -6.08 -8.95
C PRO A 327 -32.40 -5.39 -8.15
N GLY A 328 -32.38 -4.06 -8.13
CA GLY A 328 -33.29 -3.24 -7.34
C GLY A 328 -34.75 -3.65 -7.52
N ASN A 329 -35.40 -3.95 -6.40
CA ASN A 329 -36.74 -4.52 -6.32
C ASN A 329 -37.76 -3.61 -7.06
N ARG A 330 -38.25 -4.05 -8.22
CA ARG A 330 -39.30 -3.32 -8.95
C ARG A 330 -40.62 -3.53 -8.23
N HIS A 331 -41.12 -2.50 -7.55
CA HIS A 331 -42.52 -2.49 -7.09
C HIS A 331 -43.47 -2.73 -8.29
N PRO A 332 -44.46 -3.61 -8.16
CA PRO A 332 -45.50 -3.73 -9.16
C PRO A 332 -46.39 -2.48 -9.08
N ALA A 333 -46.40 -1.68 -10.14
CA ALA A 333 -47.39 -0.63 -10.32
C ALA A 333 -48.74 -1.30 -10.63
N GLY A 334 -49.62 -1.36 -9.64
CA GLY A 334 -50.99 -1.84 -9.81
C GLY A 334 -51.97 -0.67 -9.92
N GLN A 335 -52.39 -0.36 -11.14
CA GLN A 335 -53.77 -0.02 -11.55
C GLN A 335 -53.82 0.21 -13.07
#